data_AF-A0A2M7FJT1-F1
#
_entry.id   AF-A0A2M7FJT1-F1
#
_cell.length_a   1.000
_cell.length_b   1.000
_cell.length_c   1.000
_cell.angle_alpha   90.00
_cell.angle_beta   90.00
_cell.angle_gamma   90.00
#
_symmetry.space_group_name_H-M   'P 1'
#
loop_
_entity.id
_entity.type
_entity.pdbx_description
1 polymer ?
#
loop_
_entity_poly.entity_id
_entity_poly.type
_entity_poly.pdbx_seq_one_letter_code
_entity_poly.pdbx_strand_id
1 'polypeptide(L)'
;ECVELKQANVLEIAAPADHGVLVANLPYGERMGELDELLALYPKLGDALKQKFGGWTAYLFTADRAILKKMRLSPSKRTPLFNGAIECRLLEYKIVSGSNR
;
A
#
# COMPACT_ATOMS: atom_id res chain seq x y z
N GLU A 1 -23.00 0.34 14.27
CA GLU A 1 -21.98 -0.67 13.97
C GLU A 1 -20.62 0.00 13.87
N CYS A 2 -19.53 -0.65 14.29
CA CYS A 2 -18.18 -0.07 14.29
C CYS A 2 -17.30 -0.56 13.12
N VAL A 3 -17.77 -1.53 12.33
CA VAL A 3 -17.02 -2.14 11.23
C VAL A 3 -17.98 -2.42 10.06
N GLU A 4 -17.59 -1.99 8.86
CA GLU A 4 -18.26 -2.32 7.60
C GLU A 4 -17.37 -3.27 6.78
N LEU A 5 -17.96 -4.32 6.22
CA LEU A 5 -17.27 -5.28 5.37
C LEU A 5 -17.76 -5.16 3.94
N LYS A 6 -16.82 -5.10 2.99
CA LYS A 6 -17.12 -4.99 1.57
C LYS A 6 -16.09 -5.75 0.74
N GLN A 7 -16.54 -6.52 -0.25
CA GLN A 7 -15.69 -7.01 -1.31
C GLN A 7 -15.44 -5.87 -2.31
N ALA A 8 -14.18 -5.53 -2.54
CA ALA A 8 -13.82 -4.49 -3.50
C ALA A 8 -12.42 -4.70 -4.07
N ASN A 9 -12.20 -4.11 -5.25
CA ASN A 9 -10.86 -3.93 -5.81
C ASN A 9 -10.23 -2.67 -5.21
N VAL A 10 -9.05 -2.79 -4.59
CA VAL A 10 -8.33 -1.66 -3.99
C VAL A 10 -8.02 -0.54 -4.99
N LEU A 11 -7.92 -0.87 -6.29
CA LEU A 11 -7.69 0.11 -7.34
C LEU A 11 -8.94 0.97 -7.63
N GLU A 12 -10.12 0.53 -7.19
CA GLU A 12 -11.41 1.14 -7.49
C GLU A 12 -12.00 1.91 -6.31
N ILE A 13 -11.66 1.53 -5.07
CA ILE A 13 -12.14 2.21 -3.86
C ILE A 13 -11.60 3.63 -3.70
N ALA A 14 -12.38 4.50 -3.09
CA ALA A 14 -11.97 5.84 -2.67
C ALA A 14 -11.91 5.92 -1.14
N ALA A 15 -11.13 6.86 -0.62
CA ALA A 15 -11.11 7.15 0.79
C ALA A 15 -12.52 7.51 1.30
N PRO A 16 -12.99 6.93 2.42
CA PRO A 16 -14.30 7.24 2.99
C PRO A 16 -14.38 8.62 3.67
N ALA A 17 -13.27 9.33 3.81
CA ALA A 17 -13.16 10.64 4.45
C ALA A 17 -11.92 11.39 3.92
N ASP A 18 -11.79 12.68 4.23
CA ASP A 18 -10.67 13.52 3.78
C ASP A 18 -9.32 13.10 4.41
N HIS A 19 -9.35 12.53 5.62
CA HIS A 19 -8.18 12.08 6.35
C HIS A 19 -8.44 10.75 7.04
N GLY A 20 -7.38 9.95 7.16
CA GLY A 20 -7.47 8.66 7.84
C GLY A 20 -6.20 7.85 7.70
N VAL A 21 -6.31 6.59 8.14
CA VAL A 21 -5.24 5.60 8.07
C VAL A 21 -5.70 4.42 7.22
N LEU A 22 -4.94 4.11 6.18
CA LEU A 22 -5.07 2.86 5.44
C LEU A 22 -4.00 1.89 5.96
N VAL A 23 -4.40 0.67 6.29
CA VAL A 23 -3.46 -0.41 6.67
C VAL A 23 -3.73 -1.61 5.78
N ALA A 24 -2.69 -2.17 5.17
CA ALA A 24 -2.80 -3.38 4.37
C ALA A 24 -1.60 -4.31 4.59
N ASN A 25 -1.88 -5.57 4.89
CA ASN A 25 -0.93 -6.67 4.75
C ASN A 25 -1.01 -7.17 3.31
N LEU A 26 -0.07 -6.73 2.47
CA LEU A 26 -0.08 -7.05 1.05
C LEU A 26 0.34 -8.51 0.82
N PRO A 27 -0.08 -9.13 -0.30
CA PRO A 27 0.49 -10.40 -0.72
C PRO A 27 1.99 -10.21 -0.96
N TYR A 28 2.81 -11.20 -0.61
CA TYR A 28 4.27 -11.11 -0.71
C TYR A 28 4.92 -12.29 -1.45
N GLY A 29 4.28 -12.76 -2.52
CA GLY A 29 4.95 -13.40 -3.65
C GLY A 29 5.74 -14.68 -3.34
N GLU A 30 5.24 -15.54 -2.47
CA GLU A 30 5.94 -16.81 -2.15
C GLU A 30 5.92 -17.81 -3.32
N ARG A 31 5.11 -17.56 -4.36
CA ARG A 31 4.94 -18.42 -5.54
C ARG A 31 5.34 -17.69 -6.82
N MET A 32 5.97 -18.39 -7.77
CA MET A 32 6.54 -17.80 -8.99
C MET A 32 5.54 -17.10 -9.95
N GLY A 33 4.23 -17.24 -9.79
CA GLY A 33 3.23 -16.48 -10.57
C GLY A 33 2.73 -15.20 -9.87
N GLU A 34 2.74 -15.19 -8.54
CA GLU A 34 2.24 -14.06 -7.74
C GLU A 34 3.20 -12.87 -7.78
N LEU A 35 4.50 -13.12 -7.99
CA LEU A 35 5.50 -12.06 -8.06
C LEU A 35 5.28 -11.14 -9.27
N ASP A 36 5.03 -11.71 -10.46
CA ASP A 36 4.81 -10.91 -11.68
C ASP A 36 3.51 -10.09 -11.59
N GLU A 37 2.46 -10.66 -11.01
CA GLU A 37 1.22 -9.96 -10.73
C GLU A 37 1.41 -8.82 -9.74
N LEU A 38 2.18 -9.03 -8.68
CA LEU A 38 2.54 -7.99 -7.71
C LEU A 38 3.36 -6.87 -8.36
N LEU A 39 4.34 -7.20 -9.20
CA LEU A 39 5.13 -6.22 -9.94
C LEU A 39 4.26 -5.37 -10.88
N ALA A 40 3.19 -5.94 -11.45
CA ALA A 40 2.21 -5.23 -12.25
C ALA A 40 1.20 -4.42 -11.42
N LEU A 41 0.92 -4.84 -10.18
CA LEU A 41 0.01 -4.17 -9.25
C LEU A 41 0.64 -2.91 -8.65
N TYR A 42 1.91 -2.94 -8.23
CA TYR A 42 2.50 -1.84 -7.46
C TYR A 42 2.44 -0.46 -8.11
N PRO A 43 2.68 -0.28 -9.43
CA PRO A 43 2.51 1.03 -10.07
C PRO A 43 1.05 1.50 -9.98
N LYS A 44 0.09 0.60 -10.23
CA LYS A 44 -1.34 0.90 -10.17
C LYS A 44 -1.79 1.26 -8.75
N LEU A 45 -1.25 0.55 -7.74
CA LEU A 45 -1.50 0.84 -6.34
C LEU A 45 -0.96 2.23 -5.95
N GLY A 46 0.26 2.57 -6.38
CA GLY A 46 0.83 3.90 -6.16
C GLY A 46 -0.03 5.00 -6.79
N ASP A 47 -0.53 4.79 -8.00
CA ASP A 47 -1.43 5.73 -8.69
C ASP A 47 -2.78 5.86 -7.99
N ALA A 48 -3.40 4.74 -7.56
CA ALA A 48 -4.65 4.73 -6.83
C ALA A 48 -4.53 5.50 -5.49
N LEU A 49 -3.46 5.30 -4.74
CA LEU A 49 -3.22 6.04 -3.49
C LEU A 49 -3.13 7.55 -3.74
N LYS A 50 -2.33 7.99 -4.72
CA LYS A 50 -2.20 9.42 -5.05
C LYS A 50 -3.53 10.05 -5.49
N GLN A 51 -4.33 9.32 -6.27
CA GLN A 51 -5.58 9.85 -6.82
C GLN A 51 -6.73 9.87 -5.82
N LYS A 52 -6.76 8.91 -4.88
CA LYS A 52 -7.96 8.61 -4.09
C LYS A 52 -7.79 8.69 -2.58
N PHE A 53 -6.55 8.81 -2.10
CA PHE A 53 -6.20 8.82 -0.67
C PHE A 53 -5.35 10.05 -0.30
N GLY A 54 -5.47 11.16 -1.03
CA GLY A 54 -4.86 12.43 -0.64
C GLY A 54 -5.31 12.82 0.77
N GLY A 55 -4.36 13.21 1.64
CA GLY A 55 -4.62 13.53 3.04
C GLY A 55 -4.52 12.34 4.00
N TRP A 56 -4.30 11.12 3.50
CA TRP A 56 -4.20 9.90 4.32
C TRP A 56 -2.76 9.49 4.61
N THR A 57 -2.60 8.68 5.65
CA THR A 57 -1.38 7.89 5.88
C THR A 57 -1.64 6.43 5.55
N ALA A 58 -0.87 5.88 4.61
CA ALA A 58 -0.94 4.47 4.24
C ALA A 58 0.21 3.69 4.88
N TYR A 59 -0.13 2.60 5.56
CA TYR A 59 0.79 1.62 6.11
C TYR A 59 0.68 0.32 5.31
N LEU A 60 1.70 0.00 4.54
CA LEU A 60 1.75 -1.20 3.71
C LEU A 60 2.78 -2.17 4.29
N PHE A 61 2.32 -3.35 4.70
CA PHE A 61 3.15 -4.41 5.25
C PHE A 61 3.44 -5.45 4.18
N THR A 62 4.73 -5.70 3.89
CA THR A 62 5.16 -6.65 2.85
C THR A 62 6.60 -7.11 3.06
N ALA A 63 6.95 -8.29 2.53
CA ALA A 63 8.32 -8.76 2.39
C ALA A 63 8.97 -8.33 1.06
N ASP A 64 8.17 -7.94 0.07
CA ASP A 64 8.65 -7.63 -1.27
C ASP A 64 9.25 -6.22 -1.34
N ARG A 65 10.55 -6.15 -1.64
CA ARG A 65 11.30 -4.90 -1.72
C ARG A 65 11.06 -4.15 -3.04
N ALA A 66 10.53 -4.80 -4.08
CA ALA A 66 10.26 -4.17 -5.38
C ALA A 66 9.21 -3.06 -5.28
N ILE A 67 8.30 -3.15 -4.31
CA ILE A 67 7.27 -2.14 -4.02
C ILE A 67 7.86 -0.73 -3.89
N LEU A 68 9.04 -0.60 -3.25
CA LEU A 68 9.71 0.67 -3.01
C LEU A 68 10.09 1.41 -4.30
N LYS A 69 10.45 0.65 -5.33
CA LYS A 69 10.80 1.20 -6.65
C LYS A 69 9.57 1.37 -7.53
N LYS A 70 8.62 0.45 -7.45
CA LYS A 70 7.49 0.36 -8.39
C LYS A 70 6.33 1.29 -8.07
N MET A 71 6.06 1.58 -6.79
CA MET A 71 4.98 2.50 -6.39
C MET A 71 5.24 3.96 -6.75
N ARG A 72 6.51 4.34 -7.01
CA ARG A 72 6.92 5.75 -7.24
C ARG A 72 6.45 6.69 -6.13
N LEU A 73 6.38 6.17 -4.91
CA LEU A 73 6.11 6.91 -3.68
C LEU A 73 7.32 6.74 -2.76
N SER A 74 7.70 7.83 -2.09
CA SER A 74 8.76 7.80 -1.09
C SER A 74 8.14 7.49 0.28
N PRO A 75 8.46 6.35 0.90
CA PRO A 75 7.97 6.09 2.25
C PRO A 75 8.62 7.06 3.25
N SER A 76 7.83 7.60 4.17
CA SER A 76 8.29 8.45 5.28
C SER A 76 8.97 7.64 6.37
N LYS A 77 8.62 6.35 6.51
CA LYS A 77 9.22 5.43 7.48
C LYS A 77 9.26 4.01 6.93
N ARG A 78 10.30 3.26 7.31
CA ARG A 78 10.44 1.83 7.01
C ARG A 78 10.78 1.12 8.32
N THR A 79 9.83 0.40 8.89
CA THR A 79 10.03 -0.33 10.15
C THR A 79 10.20 -1.82 9.84
N PRO A 80 11.39 -2.41 10.09
CA PRO A 80 11.57 -3.85 10.01
C PRO A 80 10.67 -4.55 11.02
N LEU A 81 9.98 -5.60 10.57
CA LEU A 81 9.10 -6.45 11.37
C LEU A 81 9.21 -7.88 10.85
N PHE A 82 8.60 -8.83 11.55
CA PHE A 82 8.60 -10.24 11.14
C PHE A 82 7.17 -10.76 11.06
N ASN A 83 6.84 -11.41 9.95
CA ASN A 83 5.63 -12.22 9.84
C ASN A 83 6.01 -13.70 10.02
N GLY A 84 6.02 -14.15 11.27
CA GLY A 84 6.65 -15.43 11.63
C GLY A 84 8.16 -15.38 11.37
N ALA A 85 8.69 -16.29 10.54
CA ALA A 85 10.11 -16.32 10.18
C ALA A 85 10.48 -15.38 9.01
N ILE A 86 9.49 -14.71 8.40
CA ILE A 86 9.70 -13.90 7.20
C ILE A 86 10.02 -12.46 7.61
N GLU A 87 11.18 -11.95 7.19
CA GLU A 87 11.54 -10.54 7.34
C GLU A 87 10.65 -9.68 6.42
N CYS A 88 9.85 -8.83 7.05
CA CYS A 88 8.97 -7.88 6.37
C CYS A 88 9.32 -6.45 6.76
N ARG A 89 8.70 -5.48 6.07
CA ARG A 89 8.71 -4.09 6.50
C ARG A 89 7.31 -3.52 6.52
N LEU A 90 7.01 -2.73 7.56
CA LEU A 90 5.91 -1.80 7.54
C LEU A 90 6.39 -0.49 6.91
N LEU A 91 5.84 -0.17 5.74
CA LEU A 91 6.14 1.03 4.98
C LEU A 91 5.07 2.07 5.25
N GLU A 92 5.47 3.22 5.79
CA GLU A 92 4.59 4.37 5.97
C GLU A 92 4.69 5.29 4.76
N TYR A 93 3.55 5.69 4.19
CA TYR A 93 3.44 6.68 3.13
C TYR A 93 2.49 7.78 3.56
N LYS A 94 2.99 9.02 3.63
CA LYS A 94 2.16 10.21 3.79
C LYS A 94 1.67 10.66 2.41
N ILE A 95 0.39 10.47 2.13
CA ILE A 95 -0.18 10.78 0.82
C ILE A 95 -0.64 12.24 0.84
N VAL A 96 0.08 13.10 0.12
CA VAL A 96 -0.27 14.53 0.03
C VAL A 96 -1.41 14.72 -0.97
N SER A 97 -2.33 15.64 -0.65
CA SER A 97 -3.37 16.08 -1.58
C SER A 97 -2.74 16.96 -2.67
N GLY A 98 -2.90 16.58 -3.93
CA GLY A 98 -2.34 17.31 -5.07
C GLY A 98 -0.97 16.80 -5.53
N SER A 99 -0.41 17.43 -6.57
CA SER A 99 0.92 17.10 -7.07
C SER A 99 1.97 17.85 -6.24
N ASN A 100 2.99 17.14 -5.73
CA ASN A 100 4.27 17.77 -5.44
C ASN A 100 4.85 18.26 -6.79
N ARG A 101 4.53 19.49 -7.16
CA ARG A 101 5.21 20.24 -8.21
C ARG A 101 5.99 21.35 -7.54
#